data_AF-A0A0P1NZ35-F1
#
_entry.id   AF-A0A0P1NZ35-F1
#
_cell.length_a   1.000
_cell.length_b   1.000
_cell.length_c   1.000
_cell.angle_alpha   90.00
_cell.angle_beta   90.00
_cell.angle_gamma   90.00
#
_symmetry.space_group_name_H-M   'P 1'
#
loop_
_entity.id
_entity.type
_entity.pdbx_description
1 polymer ?
#
loop_
_entity_poly.entity_id
_entity_poly.type
_entity_poly.pdbx_seq_one_letter_code
_entity_poly.pdbx_strand_id
1 'polypeptide(L)'
;MSIEIRRALSRKDMSIFIKFPYQLYKNHPYWVPPLLIEQKDLVDVKRNPFYKHSEAEFYLAYKNGEVVGRISAILNHNHNQFHNENIGFFGFFESVNDKDVAFKLFETVEKWAKEKGLDEIRGPVNPSTNDSCGILIEGFDKPPCVMMPYNYEYYPELCESYGFEKAKDLFSYYISQEMLTPKVMEKT
;
A
#
# COMPACT_ATOMS: atom_id res chain seq x y z
N MET A 1 -22.78 -13.10 0.81
CA MET A 1 -21.83 -13.89 0.01
C MET A 1 -20.54 -13.97 0.80
N SER A 2 -19.87 -15.13 0.89
CA SER A 2 -18.67 -15.30 1.72
C SER A 2 -17.41 -14.75 1.02
N ILE A 3 -16.63 -13.95 1.75
CA ILE A 3 -15.29 -13.52 1.33
C ILE A 3 -14.28 -14.52 1.90
N GLU A 4 -13.40 -15.02 1.05
CA GLU A 4 -12.34 -15.96 1.43
C GLU A 4 -10.99 -15.27 1.34
N ILE A 5 -10.21 -15.31 2.43
CA ILE A 5 -8.83 -14.82 2.43
C ILE A 5 -7.87 -15.99 2.25
N ARG A 6 -6.98 -15.89 1.26
CA ARG A 6 -5.96 -16.90 0.96
C ARG A 6 -4.57 -16.30 1.05
N ARG A 7 -3.64 -17.01 1.69
CA ARG A 7 -2.21 -16.70 1.64
C ARG A 7 -1.68 -16.93 0.21
N ALA A 8 -0.94 -15.98 -0.33
CA ALA A 8 -0.28 -16.10 -1.62
C ALA A 8 1.07 -16.82 -1.44
N LEU A 9 1.07 -18.13 -1.66
CA LEU A 9 2.23 -19.00 -1.41
C LEU A 9 2.93 -19.44 -2.69
N SER A 10 2.18 -19.56 -3.79
CA SER A 10 2.72 -20.02 -5.06
C SER A 10 3.13 -18.87 -5.97
N ARG A 11 3.95 -19.17 -6.99
CA ARG A 11 4.29 -18.22 -8.06
C ARG A 11 3.03 -17.70 -8.78
N LYS A 12 1.99 -18.53 -8.89
CA LYS A 12 0.72 -18.14 -9.50
C LYS A 12 0.00 -17.12 -8.62
N ASP A 13 -0.08 -17.37 -7.32
CA ASP A 13 -0.73 -16.44 -6.37
C ASP A 13 0.02 -15.11 -6.34
N MET A 14 1.35 -15.12 -6.30
CA MET A 14 2.14 -13.89 -6.35
C MET A 14 1.96 -13.13 -7.67
N SER A 15 1.83 -13.82 -8.80
CA SER A 15 1.48 -13.14 -10.06
C SER A 15 0.10 -12.51 -10.01
N ILE A 16 -0.87 -13.12 -9.33
CA ILE A 16 -2.22 -12.57 -9.16
C ILE A 16 -2.13 -11.34 -8.25
N PHE A 17 -1.44 -11.46 -7.12
CA PHE A 17 -1.18 -10.39 -6.17
C PHE A 17 -0.60 -9.15 -6.84
N ILE A 18 0.46 -9.31 -7.63
CA ILE A 18 1.12 -8.19 -8.33
C ILE A 18 0.20 -7.56 -9.40
N LYS A 19 -0.61 -8.37 -10.10
CA LYS A 19 -1.42 -7.92 -11.22
C LYS A 19 -2.78 -7.35 -10.83
N PHE A 20 -3.26 -7.60 -9.62
CA PHE A 20 -4.58 -7.13 -9.18
C PHE A 20 -4.80 -5.61 -9.35
N PRO A 21 -3.87 -4.70 -8.99
CA PRO A 21 -4.02 -3.27 -9.28
C PRO A 21 -4.25 -2.95 -10.75
N TYR A 22 -3.56 -3.65 -11.66
CA TYR A 22 -3.70 -3.43 -13.11
C TYR A 22 -5.11 -3.78 -13.60
N GLN A 23 -5.79 -4.71 -12.92
CA GLN A 23 -7.18 -5.03 -13.19
C GLN A 23 -8.10 -3.97 -12.58
N LEU A 24 -7.84 -3.60 -11.33
CA LEU A 24 -8.64 -2.66 -10.55
C LEU A 24 -8.64 -1.23 -11.14
N TYR A 25 -7.49 -0.78 -11.66
CA TYR A 25 -7.30 0.57 -12.21
C TYR A 25 -7.26 0.62 -13.75
N LYS A 26 -7.63 -0.47 -14.44
CA LYS A 26 -7.49 -0.61 -15.90
C LYS A 26 -7.98 0.60 -16.71
N ASN A 27 -9.05 1.26 -16.25
CA ASN A 27 -9.68 2.39 -16.91
C ASN A 27 -9.56 3.70 -16.12
N HIS A 28 -8.71 3.75 -15.10
CA HIS A 28 -8.56 4.93 -14.25
C HIS A 28 -7.68 5.98 -14.96
N PRO A 29 -8.14 7.23 -15.15
CA PRO A 29 -7.46 8.22 -16.00
C PRO A 29 -6.11 8.70 -15.45
N TYR A 30 -5.96 8.69 -14.12
CA TYR A 30 -4.76 9.22 -13.45
C TYR A 30 -3.86 8.13 -12.84
N TRP A 31 -4.26 6.87 -12.90
CA TRP A 31 -3.43 5.81 -12.32
C TRP A 31 -2.29 5.48 -13.29
N VAL A 32 -1.06 5.60 -12.80
CA VAL A 32 0.13 5.26 -13.57
C VAL A 32 0.58 3.86 -13.13
N PRO A 33 0.58 2.85 -14.02
CA PRO A 33 0.99 1.50 -13.65
C PRO A 33 2.46 1.47 -13.25
N PRO A 34 2.81 0.90 -12.07
CA PRO A 34 4.21 0.72 -11.69
C PRO A 34 4.90 -0.28 -12.62
N LEU A 35 6.23 -0.35 -12.60
CA LEU A 35 6.93 -1.36 -13.39
C LEU A 35 6.73 -2.75 -12.77
N LEU A 36 6.26 -3.73 -13.55
CA LEU A 36 6.04 -5.10 -13.09
C LEU A 36 7.32 -5.75 -12.51
N ILE A 37 8.50 -5.36 -12.99
CA ILE A 37 9.77 -5.89 -12.48
C ILE A 37 10.06 -5.38 -11.06
N GLU A 38 9.85 -4.09 -10.80
CA GLU A 38 10.00 -3.50 -9.47
C GLU A 38 9.00 -4.12 -8.49
N GLN A 39 7.75 -4.28 -8.91
CA GLN A 39 6.73 -4.91 -8.07
C GLN A 39 7.06 -6.36 -7.72
N LYS A 40 7.69 -7.11 -8.64
CA LYS A 40 8.18 -8.47 -8.35
C LYS A 40 9.32 -8.45 -7.35
N ASP A 41 10.27 -7.53 -7.50
CA ASP A 41 11.41 -7.43 -6.59
C ASP A 41 10.96 -6.99 -5.18
N LEU A 42 9.97 -6.11 -5.05
CA LEU A 42 9.44 -5.67 -3.75
C LEU A 42 8.80 -6.81 -2.94
N VAL A 43 8.16 -7.77 -3.59
CA VAL A 43 7.46 -8.89 -2.92
C VAL A 43 8.28 -10.19 -2.90
N ASP A 44 9.50 -10.19 -3.43
CA ASP A 44 10.38 -11.36 -3.40
C ASP A 44 11.11 -11.45 -2.05
N VAL A 45 10.46 -12.13 -1.10
CA VAL A 45 10.99 -12.36 0.26
C VAL A 45 12.32 -13.11 0.31
N LYS A 46 12.72 -13.77 -0.78
CA LYS A 46 14.00 -14.50 -0.83
C LYS A 46 15.14 -13.63 -1.34
N ARG A 47 14.86 -12.73 -2.29
CA ARG A 47 15.91 -11.94 -2.98
C ARG A 47 16.03 -10.52 -2.46
N ASN A 48 14.94 -9.91 -2.00
CA ASN A 48 14.97 -8.51 -1.61
C ASN A 48 15.67 -8.32 -0.24
N PRO A 49 16.70 -7.45 -0.15
CA PRO A 49 17.46 -7.23 1.08
C PRO A 49 16.62 -6.81 2.29
N PHE A 50 15.47 -6.16 2.09
CA PHE A 50 14.56 -5.75 3.17
C PHE A 50 14.16 -6.93 4.06
N TYR A 51 13.98 -8.12 3.49
CA TYR A 51 13.54 -9.31 4.22
C TYR A 51 14.67 -10.08 4.90
N LYS A 52 15.93 -9.60 4.81
CA LYS A 52 17.02 -10.13 5.65
C LYS A 52 16.81 -9.82 7.13
N HIS A 53 16.04 -8.79 7.42
CA HIS A 53 15.75 -8.29 8.77
C HIS A 53 14.25 -8.00 8.96
N SER A 54 13.39 -8.48 8.06
CA SER A 54 11.95 -8.22 8.11
C SER A 54 11.19 -9.44 7.64
N GLU A 55 9.96 -9.58 8.10
CA GLU A 55 9.06 -10.67 7.71
C GLU A 55 7.87 -10.09 6.97
N ALA A 56 7.34 -10.83 5.99
CA ALA A 56 6.08 -10.47 5.36
C ALA A 56 5.30 -11.69 4.90
N GLU A 57 3.98 -11.53 4.92
CA GLU A 57 3.02 -12.46 4.33
C GLU A 57 2.06 -11.71 3.43
N PHE A 58 1.70 -12.32 2.30
CA PHE A 58 0.84 -11.72 1.28
C PHE A 58 -0.48 -12.48 1.22
N TYR A 59 -1.58 -11.75 1.07
CA TYR A 59 -2.93 -12.28 1.11
C TYR A 59 -3.76 -11.75 -0.05
N LEU A 60 -4.67 -12.59 -0.54
CA LEU A 60 -5.64 -12.30 -1.57
C LEU A 60 -7.06 -12.52 -1.02
N ALA A 61 -7.95 -11.58 -1.26
CA ALA A 61 -9.38 -11.73 -0.99
C ALA A 61 -10.10 -12.22 -2.24
N TYR A 62 -10.90 -13.28 -2.09
CA TYR A 62 -11.75 -13.84 -3.12
C TYR A 62 -13.23 -13.68 -2.77
N LYS A 63 -14.04 -13.26 -3.73
CA LYS A 63 -15.50 -13.22 -3.65
C LYS A 63 -16.05 -13.85 -4.92
N ASN A 64 -16.86 -14.91 -4.78
CA ASN A 64 -17.39 -15.69 -5.90
C ASN A 64 -16.31 -16.24 -6.87
N GLY A 65 -15.13 -16.58 -6.34
CA GLY A 65 -14.00 -17.10 -7.14
C GLY A 65 -13.17 -16.02 -7.85
N GLU A 66 -13.57 -14.76 -7.78
CA GLU A 66 -12.82 -13.62 -8.33
C GLU A 66 -12.00 -12.93 -7.24
N VAL A 67 -10.84 -12.41 -7.62
CA VAL A 67 -9.99 -11.63 -6.71
C VAL A 67 -10.57 -10.24 -6.58
N VAL A 68 -10.85 -9.83 -5.36
CA VAL A 68 -11.47 -8.54 -5.03
C VAL A 68 -10.62 -7.67 -4.10
N GLY A 69 -9.47 -8.18 -3.66
CA GLY A 69 -8.54 -7.40 -2.88
C GLY A 69 -7.24 -8.14 -2.61
N ARG A 70 -6.24 -7.40 -2.12
CA ARG A 70 -4.94 -7.91 -1.70
C ARG A 70 -4.43 -7.09 -0.52
N ILE A 71 -3.61 -7.70 0.33
CA ILE A 71 -2.90 -7.00 1.41
C ILE A 71 -1.66 -7.80 1.80
N SER A 72 -0.64 -7.13 2.34
CA SER A 72 0.46 -7.78 3.02
C SER A 72 0.48 -7.43 4.50
N ALA A 73 0.84 -8.39 5.35
CA ALA A 73 1.24 -8.16 6.73
C ALA A 73 2.77 -8.14 6.78
N ILE A 74 3.38 -7.16 7.45
CA ILE A 74 4.82 -6.90 7.44
C ILE A 74 5.30 -6.64 8.88
N LEU A 75 6.44 -7.20 9.25
CA LEU A 75 7.16 -6.90 10.50
C LEU A 75 8.56 -6.41 10.13
N ASN A 76 8.79 -5.12 10.34
CA ASN A 76 10.08 -4.48 10.10
C ASN A 76 10.86 -4.40 11.42
N HIS A 77 11.74 -5.37 11.67
CA HIS A 77 12.50 -5.44 12.93
C HIS A 77 13.40 -4.21 13.12
N ASN A 78 13.97 -3.68 12.04
CA ASN A 78 14.82 -2.49 12.11
C ASN A 78 14.03 -1.24 12.50
N HIS A 79 12.82 -1.07 11.99
CA HIS A 79 11.94 0.04 12.38
C HIS A 79 11.62 -0.03 13.87
N ASN A 80 11.16 -1.19 14.34
CA ASN A 80 10.80 -1.40 15.73
C ASN A 80 12.00 -1.18 16.66
N GLN A 81 13.19 -1.68 16.29
CA GLN A 81 14.42 -1.46 17.05
C GLN A 81 14.83 0.03 17.07
N PHE A 82 14.78 0.70 15.94
CA PHE A 82 15.24 2.09 15.83
C PHE A 82 14.29 3.07 16.53
N HIS A 83 12.99 2.86 16.41
CA HIS A 83 11.96 3.72 17.01
C HIS A 83 11.53 3.29 18.41
N ASN A 84 12.04 2.16 18.91
CA ASN A 84 11.60 1.55 20.17
C ASN A 84 10.08 1.33 20.21
N GLU A 85 9.55 0.78 19.12
CA GLU A 85 8.13 0.44 18.92
C GLU A 85 7.97 -1.08 18.81
N ASN A 86 6.73 -1.57 18.96
CA ASN A 86 6.38 -2.98 18.78
C ASN A 86 5.16 -3.12 17.86
N ILE A 87 5.30 -2.60 16.64
CA ILE A 87 4.19 -2.50 15.68
C ILE A 87 4.38 -3.42 14.49
N GLY A 88 3.26 -3.90 13.97
CA GLY A 88 3.15 -4.50 12.64
C GLY A 88 2.82 -3.44 11.61
N PHE A 89 3.04 -3.78 10.34
CA PHE A 89 2.64 -2.97 9.22
C PHE A 89 1.69 -3.72 8.32
N PHE A 90 0.73 -3.02 7.73
CA PHE A 90 0.08 -3.50 6.52
C PHE A 90 0.64 -2.77 5.30
N GLY A 91 0.59 -3.43 4.15
CA GLY A 91 1.12 -2.93 2.90
C GLY A 91 0.38 -3.52 1.71
N PHE A 92 0.70 -3.01 0.52
CA PHE A 92 0.18 -3.41 -0.77
C PHE A 92 -1.35 -3.51 -0.82
N PHE A 93 -2.03 -2.78 0.08
CA PHE A 93 -3.46 -2.87 0.25
C PHE A 93 -4.17 -2.36 -1.00
N GLU A 94 -4.99 -3.21 -1.59
CA GLU A 94 -5.92 -2.84 -2.64
C GLU A 94 -7.23 -3.57 -2.43
N SER A 95 -8.34 -2.91 -2.68
CA SER A 95 -9.66 -3.50 -2.54
C SER A 95 -10.63 -2.86 -3.51
N VAL A 96 -11.61 -3.63 -3.99
CA VAL A 96 -12.84 -3.05 -4.54
C VAL A 96 -13.55 -2.21 -3.46
N ASN A 97 -14.45 -1.32 -3.87
CA ASN A 97 -15.24 -0.49 -2.95
C ASN A 97 -16.30 -1.32 -2.21
N ASP A 98 -15.83 -2.14 -1.26
CA ASP A 98 -16.63 -3.04 -0.44
C ASP A 98 -15.98 -3.13 0.95
N LYS A 99 -16.69 -2.61 1.96
CA LYS A 99 -16.20 -2.58 3.35
C LYS A 99 -15.93 -3.97 3.90
N ASP A 100 -16.75 -4.96 3.56
CA ASP A 100 -16.56 -6.33 4.06
C ASP A 100 -15.24 -6.94 3.53
N VAL A 101 -14.86 -6.60 2.30
CA VAL A 101 -13.58 -7.06 1.70
C VAL A 101 -12.40 -6.39 2.40
N ALA A 102 -12.45 -5.07 2.56
CA ALA A 102 -11.40 -4.32 3.25
C ALA A 102 -11.22 -4.80 4.70
N PHE A 103 -12.33 -4.97 5.43
CA PHE A 103 -12.30 -5.39 6.83
C PHE A 103 -11.70 -6.78 6.98
N LYS A 104 -12.08 -7.75 6.13
CA LYS A 104 -11.47 -9.10 6.16
C LYS A 104 -9.97 -9.09 5.88
N LEU A 105 -9.49 -8.19 5.01
CA LEU A 105 -8.07 -8.00 4.75
C LEU A 105 -7.35 -7.42 5.99
N PHE A 106 -7.92 -6.38 6.61
CA PHE A 106 -7.34 -5.77 7.81
C PHE A 106 -7.35 -6.71 9.02
N GLU A 107 -8.47 -7.41 9.29
CA GLU A 107 -8.59 -8.45 10.32
C GLU A 107 -7.52 -9.54 10.16
N THR A 108 -7.18 -9.88 8.91
CA THR A 108 -6.14 -10.87 8.61
C THR A 108 -4.76 -10.36 9.05
N VAL A 109 -4.46 -9.08 8.80
CA VAL A 109 -3.20 -8.47 9.24
C VAL A 109 -3.16 -8.32 10.76
N GLU A 110 -4.26 -7.92 11.40
CA GLU A 110 -4.34 -7.87 12.87
C GLU A 110 -4.09 -9.23 13.50
N LYS A 111 -4.72 -10.28 12.98
CA LYS A 111 -4.53 -11.64 13.49
C LYS A 111 -3.06 -12.04 13.37
N TRP A 112 -2.45 -11.80 12.22
CA TRP A 112 -1.04 -12.07 11.99
C TRP A 112 -0.15 -11.28 12.96
N ALA A 113 -0.44 -10.00 13.19
CA ALA A 113 0.30 -9.15 14.12
C ALA A 113 0.19 -9.64 15.57
N LYS A 114 -1.02 -10.01 16.02
CA LYS A 114 -1.27 -10.60 17.34
C LYS A 114 -0.51 -11.92 17.53
N GLU A 115 -0.51 -12.79 16.52
CA GLU A 115 0.26 -14.05 16.54
C GLU A 115 1.78 -13.81 16.64
N LYS A 116 2.26 -12.66 16.17
CA LYS A 116 3.66 -12.22 16.29
C LYS A 116 3.97 -11.47 17.60
N GLY A 117 2.97 -11.22 18.45
CA GLY A 117 3.14 -10.48 19.70
C GLY A 117 3.32 -8.97 19.50
N LEU A 118 2.78 -8.42 18.41
CA LEU A 118 2.80 -6.98 18.11
C LEU A 118 1.58 -6.30 18.73
N ASP A 119 1.74 -5.05 19.16
CA ASP A 119 0.72 -4.31 19.91
C ASP A 119 -0.28 -3.59 19.00
N GLU A 120 0.19 -3.12 17.84
CA GLU A 120 -0.59 -2.30 16.90
C GLU A 120 -0.22 -2.64 15.44
N ILE A 121 -1.04 -2.16 14.50
CA ILE A 121 -0.72 -2.19 13.07
C ILE A 121 -0.79 -0.79 12.46
N ARG A 122 0.16 -0.46 11.57
CA ARG A 122 0.25 0.85 10.89
C ARG A 122 0.41 0.65 9.38
N GLY A 123 -0.15 1.52 8.55
CA GLY A 123 0.01 1.37 7.11
C GLY A 123 -0.86 2.30 6.27
N PRO A 124 -0.82 2.14 4.93
CA PRO A 124 -0.04 1.14 4.20
C PRO A 124 1.44 1.54 4.00
N VAL A 125 2.35 0.55 3.96
CA VAL A 125 3.79 0.71 3.66
C VAL A 125 4.27 -0.44 2.76
N ASN A 126 4.97 -0.17 1.64
CA ASN A 126 5.18 -1.16 0.56
C ASN A 126 6.66 -1.43 0.15
N PRO A 127 7.45 -2.20 0.91
CA PRO A 127 7.21 -2.66 2.27
C PRO A 127 7.81 -1.73 3.34
N SER A 128 8.54 -0.68 2.94
CA SER A 128 9.17 0.29 3.85
C SER A 128 8.81 1.74 3.52
N THR A 129 9.07 2.66 4.43
CA THR A 129 8.90 4.10 4.19
C THR A 129 9.90 4.67 3.18
N ASN A 130 10.91 3.88 2.79
CA ASN A 130 11.81 4.21 1.68
C ASN A 130 11.20 3.84 0.32
N ASP A 131 10.05 3.16 0.30
CA ASP A 131 9.26 2.85 -0.88
C ASP A 131 7.95 3.67 -0.86
N SER A 132 6.90 3.24 -1.56
CA SER A 132 5.60 3.92 -1.47
C SER A 132 4.93 3.64 -0.11
N CYS A 133 4.43 4.68 0.55
CA CYS A 133 3.61 4.55 1.76
C CYS A 133 2.50 5.60 1.80
N GLY A 134 1.49 5.33 2.62
CA GLY A 134 0.32 6.21 2.81
C GLY A 134 -0.82 5.94 1.83
N ILE A 135 -1.92 6.66 2.06
CA ILE A 135 -3.12 6.67 1.22
C ILE A 135 -3.27 8.10 0.69
N LEU A 136 -3.53 8.22 -0.61
CA LEU A 136 -3.92 9.46 -1.23
C LEU A 136 -5.29 9.88 -0.69
N ILE A 137 -5.34 11.06 -0.07
CA ILE A 137 -6.55 11.66 0.51
C ILE A 137 -6.99 12.93 -0.24
N GLU A 138 -6.09 13.54 -1.01
CA GLU A 138 -6.32 14.76 -1.80
C GLU A 138 -5.52 14.68 -3.11
N GLY A 139 -5.98 15.32 -4.19
CA GLY A 139 -5.28 15.38 -5.47
C GLY A 139 -5.56 14.23 -6.45
N PHE A 140 -6.76 13.64 -6.37
CA PHE A 140 -7.23 12.57 -7.29
C PHE A 140 -7.42 13.02 -8.75
N ASP A 141 -7.24 14.31 -9.05
CA ASP A 141 -7.36 14.92 -10.37
C ASP A 141 -6.04 14.92 -11.16
N LYS A 142 -4.98 14.28 -10.63
CA LYS A 142 -3.62 14.31 -11.18
C LYS A 142 -2.94 12.96 -11.06
N PRO A 143 -2.04 12.60 -11.99
CA PRO A 143 -1.21 11.41 -11.83
C PRO A 143 -0.26 11.56 -10.62
N PRO A 144 0.11 10.45 -9.96
CA PRO A 144 1.06 10.48 -8.85
C PRO A 144 2.46 10.88 -9.34
N CYS A 145 3.25 11.53 -8.48
CA CYS A 145 4.68 11.68 -8.72
C CYS A 145 5.43 10.37 -8.40
N VAL A 146 6.70 10.31 -8.80
CA VAL A 146 7.58 9.16 -8.52
C VAL A 146 7.54 8.82 -7.02
N MET A 147 7.36 7.53 -6.72
CA MET A 147 7.27 6.96 -5.37
C MET A 147 6.05 7.40 -4.53
N MET A 148 5.10 8.13 -5.09
CA MET A 148 3.82 8.39 -4.41
C MET A 148 2.80 7.28 -4.67
N PRO A 149 1.98 6.91 -3.68
CA PRO A 149 0.87 6.01 -3.90
C PRO A 149 -0.21 6.68 -4.75
N TYR A 150 -1.04 5.87 -5.39
CA TYR A 150 -2.29 6.31 -5.98
C TYR A 150 -3.36 5.27 -5.68
N ASN A 151 -4.49 5.72 -5.15
CA ASN A 151 -5.65 4.88 -4.85
C ASN A 151 -6.95 5.56 -5.28
N TYR A 152 -8.04 4.80 -5.33
CA TYR A 152 -9.37 5.37 -5.51
C TYR A 152 -9.77 6.24 -4.29
N GLU A 153 -10.67 7.19 -4.53
CA GLU A 153 -11.21 8.14 -3.55
C GLU A 153 -11.89 7.51 -2.34
N TYR A 154 -12.35 6.25 -2.46
CA TYR A 154 -13.04 5.55 -1.37
C TYR A 154 -12.09 4.92 -0.33
N TYR A 155 -10.78 4.87 -0.59
CA TYR A 155 -9.83 4.19 0.31
C TYR A 155 -9.75 4.81 1.72
N PRO A 156 -9.75 6.16 1.89
CA PRO A 156 -9.82 6.76 3.21
C PRO A 156 -11.03 6.27 4.01
N GLU A 157 -12.22 6.23 3.38
CA GLU A 157 -13.44 5.75 4.03
C GLU A 157 -13.33 4.27 4.44
N LEU A 158 -12.70 3.42 3.62
CA LEU A 158 -12.48 2.01 3.98
C LEU A 158 -11.61 1.87 5.23
N CYS A 159 -10.56 2.68 5.36
CA CYS A 159 -9.68 2.66 6.52
C CYS A 159 -10.35 3.23 7.77
N GLU A 160 -10.98 4.40 7.66
CA GLU A 160 -11.68 5.05 8.78
C GLU A 160 -12.86 4.22 9.28
N SER A 161 -13.64 3.62 8.36
CA SER A 161 -14.77 2.75 8.74
C SER A 161 -14.35 1.49 9.49
N TYR A 162 -13.13 1.00 9.27
CA TYR A 162 -12.58 -0.12 10.02
C TYR A 162 -12.16 0.27 11.44
N GLY A 163 -11.85 1.55 11.65
CA GLY A 163 -11.36 2.09 12.92
C GLY A 163 -9.90 2.54 12.89
N PHE A 164 -9.27 2.63 11.71
CA PHE A 164 -7.94 3.24 11.63
C PHE A 164 -8.01 4.74 11.85
N GLU A 165 -7.02 5.26 12.57
CA GLU A 165 -6.80 6.69 12.75
C GLU A 165 -5.58 7.16 11.95
N LYS A 166 -5.60 8.43 11.56
CA LYS A 166 -4.51 9.02 10.80
C LYS A 166 -3.24 9.12 11.65
N ALA A 167 -2.17 8.46 11.22
CA ALA A 167 -0.88 8.52 11.88
C ALA A 167 -0.04 9.76 11.50
N LYS A 168 -0.04 10.15 10.22
CA LYS A 168 0.79 11.24 9.69
C LYS A 168 0.28 11.76 8.35
N ASP A 169 0.41 13.06 8.10
CA ASP A 169 0.23 13.66 6.77
C ASP A 169 1.55 13.67 5.99
N LEU A 170 1.48 13.30 4.72
CA LEU A 170 2.59 13.34 3.75
C LEU A 170 2.23 14.34 2.65
N PHE A 171 2.95 15.46 2.59
CA PHE A 171 2.68 16.52 1.62
C PHE A 171 3.58 16.39 0.40
N SER A 172 2.97 16.53 -0.78
CA SER A 172 3.68 16.71 -2.05
C SER A 172 3.41 18.12 -2.58
N TYR A 173 4.47 18.80 -3.04
CA TYR A 173 4.35 20.13 -3.63
C TYR A 173 4.71 20.07 -5.10
N TYR A 174 3.85 20.68 -5.93
CA TYR A 174 4.16 20.91 -7.34
C TYR A 174 4.75 22.30 -7.49
N ILE A 175 5.96 22.38 -8.05
CA ILE A 175 6.65 23.65 -8.32
C ILE A 175 6.94 23.69 -9.81
N SER A 176 6.32 24.63 -10.53
CA SER A 176 6.64 24.88 -11.94
C SER A 176 7.81 25.86 -12.09
N GLN A 177 8.46 25.86 -13.25
CA GLN A 177 9.49 26.84 -13.58
C GLN A 177 8.96 28.29 -13.55
N GLU A 178 7.69 28.50 -13.93
CA GLU A 178 7.02 29.80 -13.84
C GLU A 178 6.92 30.30 -12.39
N MET A 179 6.63 29.40 -11.43
CA MET A 179 6.61 29.72 -10.00
C MET A 179 8.00 30.09 -9.46
N LEU A 180 9.06 29.62 -10.10
CA LEU A 180 10.45 29.87 -9.70
C LEU A 180 11.08 31.09 -10.40
N THR A 181 10.39 31.68 -11.39
CA THR A 181 10.95 32.81 -12.14
C THR A 181 10.95 34.06 -11.27
N PRO A 182 12.11 34.65 -10.93
CA PRO A 182 12.15 35.90 -10.19
C PRO A 182 11.49 37.01 -11.03
N LYS A 183 10.61 37.81 -10.43
CA LYS A 183 9.98 38.99 -11.08
C LYS A 183 10.97 40.11 -11.50
N VAL A 184 12.29 39.86 -11.49
CA VAL A 184 13.35 40.88 -11.56
C VAL A 184 14.29 40.69 -12.76
N MET A 185 14.00 39.78 -13.69
CA MET A 185 14.75 39.74 -14.95
C MET A 185 13.96 40.42 -16.06
N GLU A 186 13.68 41.72 -15.88
CA GLU A 186 13.38 42.61 -17.00
C GLU A 186 14.69 42.88 -17.75
N LYS A 187 14.74 42.52 -19.03
CA LYS A 187 15.77 43.01 -19.94
C LYS A 187 15.53 44.50 -20.14
N THR A 188 16.43 45.35 -19.63
CA THR A 188 16.72 46.67 -20.22
C THR A 188 17.30 46.53 -21.61
#